data_AF-A0A7J7NFQ1-F1
#
_entry.id   AF-A0A7J7NFQ1-F1
#
_cell.length_a   1.000
_cell.length_b   1.000
_cell.length_c   1.000
_cell.angle_alpha   90.00
_cell.angle_beta   90.00
_cell.angle_gamma   90.00
#
_symmetry.space_group_name_H-M   'P 1'
#
loop_
_entity.id
_entity.type
_entity.pdbx_description
1 polymer ?
#
loop_
_entity_poly.entity_id
_entity_poly.type
_entity_poly.pdbx_seq_one_letter_code
_entity_poly.pdbx_strand_id
1 'polypeptide(L)'
;KQIGFFGSQIAKYVSSNPSFLTNSLKAQTIPSFDYLKTFLITDENVAVILRKSTWILNSNHQRLTLSKATWEAKMEIFRSYRFSENELISMFRNNPKFMRISEKKLKSGLYFFINKLNLEPSYLFKYSSLHTCSMEKRLIPRWTLLQGLLSKDLLIRNKVSIGSSLSP
;
A
#
# COMPACT_ATOMS: atom_id res chain seq x y z
N LYS A 1 24.47 -23.56 -13.52
CA LYS A 1 24.20 -23.72 -12.07
C LYS A 1 22.69 -23.83 -11.91
N GLN A 2 22.18 -25.03 -11.62
CA GLN A 2 20.74 -25.23 -11.39
C GLN A 2 20.35 -24.41 -10.16
N ILE A 3 19.50 -23.41 -10.36
CA ILE A 3 18.92 -22.63 -9.28
C ILE A 3 17.88 -23.55 -8.64
N GLY A 4 18.31 -24.29 -7.62
CA GLY A 4 17.40 -25.04 -6.76
C GLY A 4 16.50 -24.05 -6.04
N PHE A 5 15.34 -23.72 -6.62
CA PHE A 5 14.38 -22.82 -6.00
C PHE A 5 12.94 -23.31 -6.24
N PHE A 6 12.18 -23.48 -5.15
CA PHE A 6 10.86 -22.87 -5.03
C PHE A 6 9.73 -23.35 -5.96
N GLY A 7 9.69 -24.64 -6.33
CA GLY A 7 8.59 -25.20 -7.13
C GLY A 7 7.19 -24.82 -6.61
N SER A 8 6.97 -24.82 -5.30
CA SER A 8 5.68 -24.45 -4.70
C SER A 8 5.31 -22.96 -4.82
N GLN A 9 6.28 -22.05 -4.70
CA GLN A 9 5.99 -20.61 -4.76
C GLN A 9 5.82 -20.11 -6.19
N ILE A 10 6.63 -20.62 -7.13
CA ILE A 10 6.49 -20.30 -8.56
C ILE A 10 5.18 -20.87 -9.08
N ALA A 11 4.86 -22.13 -8.75
CA ALA A 11 3.58 -22.73 -9.11
C ALA A 11 2.40 -21.91 -8.58
N LYS A 12 2.42 -21.54 -7.29
CA LYS A 12 1.36 -20.70 -6.70
C LYS A 12 1.20 -19.35 -7.40
N TYR A 13 2.32 -18.71 -7.76
CA TYR A 13 2.29 -17.44 -8.50
C TYR A 13 1.67 -17.60 -9.89
N VAL A 14 2.15 -18.57 -10.66
CA VAL A 14 1.67 -18.86 -12.02
C VAL A 14 0.20 -19.26 -12.01
N SER A 15 -0.24 -20.13 -11.10
CA SER A 15 -1.64 -20.52 -10.96
C SER A 15 -2.56 -19.34 -10.60
N SER A 16 -2.05 -18.36 -9.84
CA SER A 16 -2.79 -17.14 -9.50
C SER A 16 -2.74 -16.06 -10.60
N ASN A 17 -1.83 -16.20 -11.57
CA ASN A 17 -1.65 -15.25 -12.66
C ASN A 17 -1.19 -15.94 -13.97
N PRO A 18 -2.06 -16.74 -14.61
CA PRO A 18 -1.69 -17.46 -15.83
C PRO A 18 -1.26 -16.52 -16.98
N SER A 19 -1.77 -15.28 -16.99
CA SER A 19 -1.44 -14.28 -17.99
C SER A 19 0.04 -13.93 -18.06
N PHE A 20 0.78 -14.16 -16.97
CA PHE A 20 2.23 -13.97 -16.95
C PHE A 20 2.95 -14.86 -17.97
N LEU A 21 2.46 -16.08 -18.22
CA LEU A 21 3.05 -17.01 -19.18
C LEU A 21 2.61 -16.74 -20.62
N THR A 22 1.50 -16.03 -20.82
CA THR A 22 0.99 -15.69 -22.15
C THR A 22 1.59 -14.40 -22.70
N ASN A 23 2.19 -13.57 -21.84
CA ASN A 23 2.82 -12.31 -22.22
C ASN A 23 4.16 -12.54 -22.94
N SER A 24 4.50 -11.66 -23.88
CA SER A 24 5.82 -11.72 -24.55
C SER A 24 6.94 -11.36 -23.57
N LEU A 25 7.90 -12.27 -23.40
CA LEU A 25 9.03 -12.03 -22.51
C LEU A 25 9.81 -10.76 -22.89
N LYS A 26 10.18 -10.64 -24.17
CA LYS A 26 10.99 -9.53 -24.67
C LYS A 26 10.20 -8.25 -24.86
N ALA A 27 8.99 -8.34 -25.40
CA ALA A 27 8.21 -7.15 -25.74
C ALA A 27 7.43 -6.57 -24.55
N GLN A 28 7.21 -7.37 -23.49
CA GLN A 28 6.26 -7.01 -22.44
C GLN A 28 6.83 -7.23 -21.04
N THR A 29 7.28 -8.43 -20.72
CA THR A 29 7.71 -8.77 -19.35
C THR A 29 8.96 -8.00 -18.95
N ILE A 30 10.02 -8.03 -19.75
CA ILE A 30 11.27 -7.30 -19.46
C ILE A 30 11.02 -5.79 -19.33
N PRO A 31 10.37 -5.11 -20.30
CA PRO A 31 10.06 -3.69 -20.17
C PRO A 31 9.22 -3.34 -18.94
N SER A 32 8.23 -4.15 -18.57
CA SER A 32 7.41 -3.90 -17.38
C SER A 32 8.23 -4.00 -16.09
N PHE A 33 9.21 -4.91 -16.01
CA PHE A 33 10.11 -5.02 -14.87
C PHE A 33 11.05 -3.80 -14.78
N ASP A 34 11.70 -3.45 -15.88
CA ASP A 34 12.60 -2.29 -15.94
C ASP A 34 11.85 -1.00 -15.59
N TYR A 35 10.61 -0.88 -16.04
CA TYR A 35 9.74 0.24 -15.69
C TYR A 35 9.44 0.29 -14.18
N LEU A 36 9.16 -0.83 -13.53
CA LEU A 36 8.92 -0.87 -12.08
C LEU A 36 10.17 -0.51 -11.27
N LYS A 37 11.38 -0.85 -11.76
CA LYS A 37 12.63 -0.47 -11.11
C LYS A 37 12.81 1.04 -11.04
N THR A 38 12.24 1.80 -11.98
CA THR A 38 12.28 3.27 -11.95
C THR A 38 11.58 3.87 -10.72
N PHE A 39 10.67 3.13 -10.08
CA PHE A 39 9.95 3.57 -8.88
C PHE A 39 10.40 2.85 -7.61
N LEU A 40 10.78 1.58 -7.73
CA LEU A 40 11.07 0.71 -6.58
C LEU A 40 12.55 0.58 -6.25
N ILE A 41 13.43 1.06 -7.14
CA ILE A 41 14.89 1.10 -7.06
C ILE A 41 15.55 -0.29 -7.05
N THR A 42 15.04 -1.25 -6.27
CA THR A 42 15.66 -2.56 -6.05
C THR A 42 14.83 -3.71 -6.62
N ASP A 43 15.53 -4.77 -7.05
CA ASP A 43 14.91 -6.00 -7.57
C ASP A 43 14.09 -6.72 -6.48
N GLU A 44 14.48 -6.60 -5.21
CA GLU A 44 13.72 -7.16 -4.08
C GLU A 44 12.35 -6.49 -3.94
N ASN A 45 12.30 -5.15 -4.05
CA ASN A 45 11.04 -4.42 -3.98
C ASN A 45 10.12 -4.80 -5.15
N VAL A 46 10.69 -4.98 -6.36
CA VAL A 46 9.97 -5.50 -7.53
C VAL A 46 9.50 -6.94 -7.28
N ALA A 47 10.29 -7.83 -6.71
CA ALA A 47 9.83 -9.19 -6.41
C ALA A 47 8.64 -9.20 -5.42
N VAL A 48 8.66 -8.32 -4.42
CA VAL A 48 7.58 -8.21 -3.43
C VAL A 48 6.28 -7.67 -4.05
N ILE A 49 6.35 -6.62 -4.87
CA ILE A 49 5.16 -6.04 -5.49
C ILE A 49 4.49 -7.05 -6.43
N LEU A 50 5.29 -7.81 -7.19
CA LEU A 50 4.80 -8.82 -8.12
C LEU A 50 4.03 -9.91 -7.40
N ARG A 51 4.58 -10.44 -6.30
CA ARG A 51 3.92 -11.44 -5.47
C ARG A 51 2.60 -10.95 -4.86
N LYS A 52 2.53 -9.66 -4.47
CA LYS A 52 1.36 -9.07 -3.82
C LYS A 52 0.30 -8.53 -4.79
N SER A 53 0.68 -8.22 -6.03
CA SER A 53 -0.17 -7.50 -6.98
C SER A 53 0.03 -7.99 -8.40
N THR A 54 -0.69 -9.06 -8.73
CA THR A 54 -0.68 -9.71 -10.05
C THR A 54 -1.10 -8.79 -11.19
N TRP A 55 -1.94 -7.78 -10.91
CA TRP A 55 -2.42 -6.81 -11.90
C TRP A 55 -1.32 -5.88 -12.46
N ILE A 56 -0.20 -5.72 -11.75
CA ILE A 56 0.79 -4.69 -12.09
C ILE A 56 1.57 -4.97 -13.38
N LEU A 57 1.61 -6.24 -13.79
CA LEU A 57 2.23 -6.69 -15.04
C LEU A 57 1.28 -6.67 -16.24
N ASN A 58 -0.01 -6.35 -16.04
CA ASN A 58 -0.91 -6.12 -17.14
C ASN A 58 -0.56 -4.75 -17.76
N SER A 59 0.13 -4.77 -18.91
CA SER A 59 0.72 -3.59 -19.55
C SER A 59 -0.27 -2.47 -19.84
N ASN A 60 -1.53 -2.82 -20.13
CA ASN A 60 -2.59 -1.83 -20.35
C ASN A 60 -2.94 -1.11 -19.03
N HIS A 61 -3.02 -1.84 -17.92
CA HIS A 61 -3.25 -1.26 -16.61
C HIS A 61 -2.03 -0.48 -16.09
N GLN A 62 -0.81 -0.98 -16.32
CA GLN A 62 0.41 -0.30 -15.93
C GLN A 62 0.53 1.06 -16.61
N ARG A 63 0.30 1.13 -17.93
CA ARG A 63 0.40 2.38 -18.69
C ARG A 63 -0.65 3.43 -18.29
N LEU A 64 -1.87 3.00 -17.97
CA LEU A 64 -2.95 3.91 -17.59
C LEU A 64 -2.89 4.38 -16.13
N THR A 65 -2.33 3.57 -15.23
CA THR A 65 -2.38 3.85 -13.78
C THR A 65 -1.04 4.17 -13.13
N LEU A 66 0.09 3.83 -13.77
CA LEU A 66 1.44 4.00 -13.25
C LEU A 66 2.32 4.85 -14.17
N SER A 67 1.76 5.86 -14.84
CA SER A 67 2.59 6.80 -15.60
C SER A 67 3.55 7.55 -14.66
N LYS A 68 4.72 7.96 -15.15
CA LYS A 68 5.67 8.77 -14.36
C LYS A 68 5.04 10.05 -13.84
N ALA A 69 4.18 10.70 -14.63
CA ALA A 69 3.45 11.89 -14.21
C ALA A 69 2.46 11.59 -13.07
N THR A 70 1.71 10.50 -13.17
CA THR A 70 0.79 10.05 -12.12
C THR A 70 1.52 9.67 -10.84
N TRP A 71 2.68 9.01 -10.98
CA TRP A 71 3.57 8.71 -9.86
C TRP A 71 4.00 9.99 -9.16
N GLU A 72 4.63 10.91 -9.90
CA GLU A 72 5.20 12.12 -9.34
C GLU A 72 4.13 13.01 -8.69
N ALA A 73 3.00 13.22 -9.36
CA ALA A 73 1.88 13.99 -8.81
C ALA A 73 1.37 13.41 -7.49
N LYS A 74 1.35 12.08 -7.35
CA LYS A 74 0.95 11.42 -6.10
C LYS A 74 2.03 11.50 -5.04
N MET A 75 3.29 11.28 -5.40
CA MET A 75 4.41 11.38 -4.45
C MET A 75 4.49 12.80 -3.87
N GLU A 76 4.30 13.83 -4.69
CA GLU A 76 4.34 15.22 -4.24
C GLU A 76 3.24 15.53 -3.21
N ILE A 77 2.05 14.93 -3.36
CA ILE A 77 1.02 15.00 -2.32
C ILE A 77 1.58 14.46 -1.01
N PHE A 78 2.20 13.29 -0.99
CA PHE A 78 2.76 12.76 0.25
C PHE A 78 3.95 13.59 0.75
N ARG A 79 4.86 14.07 -0.11
CA ARG A 79 5.96 14.95 0.33
C ARG A 79 5.46 16.21 1.05
N SER A 80 4.33 16.77 0.61
CA SER A 80 3.69 17.90 1.31
C SER A 80 3.24 17.57 2.76
N TYR A 81 3.09 16.30 3.11
CA TYR A 81 2.84 15.79 4.46
C TYR A 81 4.09 15.16 5.12
N ARG A 82 5.30 15.53 4.64
CA ARG A 82 6.61 15.15 5.19
C ARG A 82 6.97 13.67 5.11
N PHE A 83 6.46 12.97 4.11
CA PHE A 83 6.90 11.60 3.82
C PHE A 83 8.29 11.58 3.20
N SER A 84 9.14 10.67 3.68
CA SER A 84 10.43 10.36 3.09
C SER A 84 10.30 9.44 1.87
N GLU A 85 11.27 9.48 0.95
CA GLU A 85 11.29 8.60 -0.24
C GLU A 85 11.21 7.11 0.13
N ASN A 86 11.87 6.71 1.21
CA ASN A 86 11.82 5.32 1.69
C ASN A 86 10.41 4.89 2.10
N GLU A 87 9.65 5.79 2.74
CA GLU A 87 8.26 5.53 3.11
C GLU A 87 7.35 5.45 1.88
N LEU A 88 7.58 6.31 0.88
CA LEU A 88 6.85 6.30 -0.38
C LEU A 88 7.05 4.98 -1.14
N ILE A 89 8.31 4.55 -1.26
CA ILE A 89 8.68 3.27 -1.87
C ILE A 89 8.05 2.11 -1.10
N SER A 90 8.11 2.13 0.24
CA SER A 90 7.52 1.10 1.09
C SER A 90 5.99 1.03 0.95
N MET A 91 5.31 2.17 0.90
CA MET A 91 3.88 2.24 0.64
C MET A 91 3.53 1.59 -0.70
N PHE A 92 4.26 1.96 -1.76
CA PHE A 92 4.00 1.44 -3.10
C PHE A 92 4.26 -0.06 -3.20
N ARG A 93 5.39 -0.52 -2.66
CA ARG A 93 5.73 -1.95 -2.54
C ARG A 93 4.62 -2.73 -1.83
N ASN A 94 4.03 -2.17 -0.78
CA ASN A 94 3.06 -2.88 0.06
C ASN A 94 1.63 -2.83 -0.48
N ASN A 95 1.24 -1.75 -1.14
CA ASN A 95 -0.12 -1.59 -1.66
C ASN A 95 -0.16 -0.74 -2.94
N PRO A 96 0.26 -1.26 -4.10
CA PRO A 96 0.28 -0.46 -5.32
C PRO A 96 -1.10 -0.04 -5.81
N LYS A 97 -2.17 -0.64 -5.28
CA LYS A 97 -3.55 -0.23 -5.60
C LYS A 97 -3.84 1.22 -5.20
N PHE A 98 -3.06 1.83 -4.30
CA PHE A 98 -3.27 3.24 -3.95
C PHE A 98 -3.11 4.17 -5.16
N MET A 99 -2.34 3.76 -6.17
CA MET A 99 -2.18 4.50 -7.42
C MET A 99 -3.50 4.66 -8.20
N ARG A 100 -4.51 3.82 -7.92
CA ARG A 100 -5.86 3.90 -8.52
C ARG A 100 -6.76 4.91 -7.81
N ILE A 101 -6.36 5.43 -6.64
CA ILE A 101 -7.14 6.40 -5.88
C ILE A 101 -6.98 7.77 -6.54
N SER A 102 -8.04 8.58 -6.65
CA SER A 102 -7.92 9.94 -7.19
C SER A 102 -7.10 10.83 -6.26
N GLU A 103 -6.38 11.81 -6.81
CA GLU A 103 -5.62 12.79 -6.04
C GLU A 103 -6.50 13.55 -5.03
N LYS A 104 -7.71 13.94 -5.45
CA LYS A 104 -8.71 14.58 -4.58
C LYS A 104 -8.96 13.73 -3.34
N LYS A 105 -9.21 12.43 -3.51
CA LYS A 105 -9.48 11.51 -2.40
C LYS A 105 -8.25 11.30 -1.51
N LEU A 106 -7.05 11.21 -2.09
CA LEU A 106 -5.80 11.13 -1.32
C LEU A 106 -5.61 12.37 -0.43
N LYS A 107 -5.75 13.57 -1.00
CA LYS A 107 -5.64 14.83 -0.27
C LYS A 107 -6.66 14.91 0.88
N SER A 108 -7.93 14.62 0.61
CA SER A 108 -8.97 14.62 1.64
C SER A 108 -8.73 13.59 2.75
N GLY A 109 -8.25 12.40 2.38
CA GLY A 109 -7.91 11.35 3.34
C GLY A 109 -6.74 11.75 4.24
N LEU A 110 -5.64 12.22 3.66
CA LEU A 110 -4.47 12.66 4.41
C LEU A 110 -4.80 13.82 5.35
N TYR A 111 -5.51 14.84 4.87
CA TYR A 111 -5.97 15.95 5.71
C TYR A 111 -6.80 15.47 6.89
N PHE A 112 -7.75 14.56 6.64
CA PHE A 112 -8.58 14.01 7.72
C PHE A 112 -7.72 13.25 8.74
N PHE A 113 -6.91 12.30 8.30
CA PHE A 113 -6.15 11.46 9.21
C PHE A 113 -5.05 12.20 9.97
N ILE A 114 -4.28 13.04 9.28
CA ILE A 114 -3.13 13.73 9.87
C ILE A 114 -3.58 14.98 10.61
N ASN A 115 -4.40 15.84 10.00
CA ASN A 115 -4.76 17.12 10.60
C ASN A 115 -5.97 17.04 11.53
N LYS A 116 -6.98 16.20 11.24
CA LYS A 116 -8.18 16.10 12.10
C LYS A 116 -8.03 15.04 13.19
N LEU A 117 -7.41 13.90 12.88
CA LEU A 117 -7.25 12.81 13.87
C LEU A 117 -5.90 12.84 14.58
N ASN A 118 -4.98 13.72 14.16
CA ASN A 118 -3.61 13.80 14.69
C ASN A 118 -2.87 12.45 14.61
N LEU A 119 -3.15 11.66 13.57
CA LEU A 119 -2.44 10.39 13.34
C LEU A 119 -1.07 10.67 12.76
N GLU A 120 -0.09 9.95 13.29
CA GLU A 120 1.25 9.97 12.75
C GLU A 120 1.25 9.37 11.32
N PRO A 121 1.90 10.04 10.35
CA PRO A 121 2.17 9.52 9.02
C PRO A 121 2.46 8.01 8.96
N SER A 122 3.39 7.51 9.78
CA SER A 122 3.82 6.11 9.77
C SER A 122 2.71 5.09 10.05
N TYR A 123 1.64 5.49 10.75
CA TYR A 123 0.50 4.63 11.06
C TYR A 123 -0.42 4.39 9.86
N LEU A 124 -0.52 5.33 8.92
CA LEU A 124 -1.47 5.25 7.82
C LEU A 124 -1.13 4.11 6.86
N PHE A 125 0.15 3.85 6.64
CA PHE A 125 0.62 2.91 5.62
C PHE A 125 0.65 1.46 6.08
N LYS A 126 0.59 1.22 7.40
CA LYS A 126 0.36 -0.13 7.93
C LYS A 126 -1.02 -0.66 7.52
N TYR A 127 -1.98 0.22 7.25
CA TYR A 127 -3.38 -0.17 7.02
C TYR A 127 -3.86 0.27 5.64
N SER A 128 -3.45 -0.49 4.61
CA SER A 128 -3.79 -0.27 3.20
C SER A 128 -5.30 -0.08 2.93
N SER A 129 -6.16 -0.69 3.77
CA SER A 129 -7.61 -0.59 3.67
C SER A 129 -8.13 0.84 3.92
N LEU A 130 -7.46 1.64 4.75
CA LEU A 130 -7.87 3.01 5.06
C LEU A 130 -7.90 3.89 3.81
N HIS A 131 -6.93 3.72 2.91
CA HIS A 131 -6.87 4.49 1.67
C HIS A 131 -7.97 4.12 0.67
N THR A 132 -8.40 2.85 0.68
CA THR A 132 -9.44 2.34 -0.23
C THR A 132 -10.87 2.54 0.27
N CYS A 133 -11.08 2.69 1.58
CA CYS A 133 -12.41 2.87 2.17
C CYS A 133 -13.05 4.20 1.75
N SER A 134 -14.38 4.25 1.65
CA SER A 134 -15.09 5.51 1.42
C SER A 134 -14.96 6.45 2.62
N MET A 135 -14.62 7.71 2.40
CA MET A 135 -14.54 8.71 3.47
C MET A 135 -15.93 8.92 4.07
N GLU A 136 -16.89 9.31 3.23
CA GLU A 136 -18.25 9.68 3.61
C GLU A 136 -19.06 8.47 4.10
N LYS A 137 -18.95 7.31 3.43
CA LYS A 137 -19.80 6.15 3.75
C LYS A 137 -19.23 5.24 4.83
N ARG A 138 -17.92 5.31 5.12
CA ARG A 138 -17.25 4.31 5.97
C ARG A 138 -16.39 4.90 7.06
N LEU A 139 -15.50 5.83 6.73
CA LEU A 139 -14.51 6.35 7.69
C LEU A 139 -15.11 7.41 8.62
N ILE A 140 -15.77 8.43 8.06
CA ILE A 140 -16.41 9.50 8.84
C ILE A 140 -17.48 8.93 9.79
N PRO A 141 -18.43 8.06 9.37
CA PRO A 141 -19.44 7.54 10.29
C PRO A 141 -18.86 6.74 11.45
N ARG A 142 -17.83 5.92 11.20
CA ARG A 142 -17.16 5.14 12.25
C ARG A 142 -16.39 6.04 13.20
N TRP A 143 -15.73 7.07 12.67
CA TRP A 143 -15.04 8.06 13.48
C TRP A 143 -16.03 8.83 14.38
N THR A 144 -17.14 9.32 13.83
CA THR A 144 -18.17 10.02 14.62
C THR A 144 -18.74 9.15 15.72
N LEU A 145 -18.99 7.86 15.42
CA LEU A 145 -19.40 6.89 16.45
C LEU A 145 -18.34 6.75 17.55
N LEU A 146 -17.06 6.57 17.19
CA LEU A 146 -15.97 6.46 18.16
C LEU A 146 -15.85 7.72 19.03
N GLN A 147 -15.99 8.90 18.44
CA GLN A 147 -16.01 10.17 19.18
C GLN A 147 -17.17 10.22 20.19
N GLY A 148 -18.37 9.81 19.77
CA GLY A 148 -19.53 9.75 20.66
C GLY A 148 -19.43 8.69 21.76
N LEU A 149 -18.66 7.61 21.54
CA LEU A 149 -18.35 6.64 22.57
C LEU A 149 -17.27 7.17 23.54
N LEU A 150 -16.26 7.86 23.03
CA LEU A 150 -15.22 8.51 23.84
C LEU A 150 -15.83 9.58 24.76
N SER A 151 -16.73 10.41 24.24
CA SER A 151 -17.40 11.47 25.03
C SER A 151 -18.33 10.93 26.13
N LYS A 152 -18.58 9.62 26.15
CA LYS A 152 -19.39 8.93 27.16
C LYS A 152 -18.55 8.02 28.05
N ASP A 153 -17.22 8.10 27.94
CA ASP A 153 -16.26 7.21 28.62
C ASP A 153 -16.52 5.70 28.40
N LEU A 154 -17.18 5.34 27.29
CA LEU A 154 -17.49 3.93 26.97
C LEU A 154 -16.31 3.20 26.32
N LEU A 155 -15.18 3.89 26.14
CA LEU A 155 -13.96 3.36 25.54
C LEU A 155 -12.80 3.25 26.54
N ILE A 156 -13.12 3.15 27.83
CA ILE A 156 -12.12 2.80 28.86
C ILE A 156 -11.46 1.48 28.45
N ARG A 157 -10.21 1.57 27.98
CA ARG A 157 -9.31 0.43 28.01
C ARG A 157 -9.11 0.11 29.48
N ASN A 158 -9.75 -0.95 29.97
CA ASN A 158 -9.21 -1.66 31.12
C ASN A 158 -7.72 -1.85 30.83
N LYS A 159 -6.86 -1.26 31.68
CA LYS A 159 -5.45 -1.63 31.74
C LYS A 159 -5.48 -3.15 31.82
N VAL A 160 -5.09 -3.82 30.74
CA VAL A 160 -4.73 -5.23 30.83
C VAL A 160 -3.55 -5.21 31.79
N SER A 161 -3.81 -5.62 33.03
CA SER A 161 -2.78 -5.94 34.00
C SER A 161 -1.95 -7.04 33.35
N ILE A 162 -0.88 -6.66 32.66
CA ILE A 162 0.19 -7.58 32.33
C ILE A 162 0.71 -7.98 33.70
N GLY A 163 0.38 -9.22 34.09
CA GLY A 163 0.75 -9.77 35.38
C GLY A 163 2.22 -9.50 35.63
N SER A 164 2.50 -8.83 36.74
CA SER A 164 3.80 -8.82 37.39
C SER A 164 4.22 -10.26 37.62
N SER A 165 5.02 -10.78 36.69
CA SER A 165 5.77 -12.02 36.85
C SER A 165 7.08 -11.91 36.10
N LEU A 166 7.83 -10.85 36.43
CA LEU A 166 9.28 -10.93 36.45
C LEU A 166 9.73 -10.25 37.75
N SER A 167 10.19 -11.07 38.66
CA SER A 167 11.02 -10.70 39.81
C SER A 167 11.99 -11.85 40.00
N PRO A 168 13.17 -11.57 40.57
CA PRO A 168 14.26 -10.76 40.03
C PRO A 168 15.11 -11.54 39.02
#